data_AF-B4FME1-F1
#
_entry.id   AF-B4FME1-F1
#
_cell.length_a   1.000
_cell.length_b   1.000
_cell.length_c   1.000
_cell.angle_alpha   90.00
_cell.angle_beta   90.00
_cell.angle_gamma   90.00
#
_symmetry.space_group_name_H-M   'P 1'
#
loop_
_entity.id
_entity.type
_entity.pdbx_description
1 polymer ?
#
loop_
_entity_poly.entity_id
_entity_poly.type
_entity_poly.pdbx_seq_one_letter_code
_entity_poly.pdbx_strand_id
1 'polypeptide(L)' 'MLFDRGATEGFIKLDCRDIIVSAPTAHELLKKMEHYTRSHQEVAPRTSWEMSELGYGKASES' A
#
# COMPACT_ATOMS: atom_id res chain seq x y z
N MET A 1 13.38 1.98 7.20
CA MET A 1 12.66 1.07 6.28
C MET A 1 12.52 1.76 4.91
N LEU A 2 12.44 1.04 3.78
CA LEU A 2 12.34 1.66 2.44
C LEU A 2 11.20 2.69 2.35
N PHE A 3 10.09 2.39 3.03
CA PHE A 3 8.91 3.25 3.12
C PHE A 3 9.14 4.56 3.87
N ASP A 4 10.05 4.59 4.85
CA ASP A 4 10.37 5.84 5.57
C ASP A 4 11.10 6.83 4.67
N ARG A 5 11.99 6.32 3.81
CA ARG A 5 12.66 7.12 2.80
C ARG A 5 11.65 7.63 1.77
N GLY A 6 10.79 6.75 1.26
CA GLY A 6 9.72 7.15 0.34
C GLY A 6 8.79 8.23 0.93
N ALA A 7 8.50 8.17 2.23
CA ALA A 7 7.74 9.21 2.91
C ALA A 7 8.53 10.52 3.06
N THR A 8 9.81 10.44 3.40
CA THR A 8 10.71 11.61 3.52
C THR A 8 10.90 12.32 2.17
N GLU A 9 11.01 11.55 1.09
CA GLU A 9 11.20 12.04 -0.28
C GLU A 9 9.87 12.46 -0.94
N GLY A 10 8.73 12.29 -0.26
CA GLY A 10 7.41 12.72 -0.73
C GLY A 10 6.70 11.76 -1.69
N PHE A 11 7.26 10.56 -1.94
CA PHE A 11 6.61 9.51 -2.72
C PHE A 11 5.44 8.85 -1.99
N ILE A 12 5.47 8.85 -0.66
CA ILE A 12 4.41 8.31 0.20
C ILE A 12 3.89 9.46 1.05
N LYS A 13 2.58 9.70 1.05
CA LYS A 13 1.99 10.67 1.97
C LYS A 13 2.31 10.23 3.42
N LEU A 14 2.73 11.16 4.26
CA LEU A 14 3.15 10.88 5.65
C LEU A 14 2.07 10.15 6.46
N ASP A 15 0.82 10.46 6.14
CA ASP A 15 -0.39 9.95 6.77
C ASP A 15 -0.61 8.45 6.39
N CYS A 16 -0.26 8.06 5.16
CA CYS A 16 -0.31 6.68 4.67
C CYS A 16 0.75 5.75 5.28
N ARG A 17 1.73 6.26 6.03
CA ARG A 17 2.78 5.44 6.67
C ARG A 17 2.20 4.46 7.69
N ASP A 18 1.15 4.87 8.39
CA ASP A 18 0.50 4.08 9.45
C ASP A 18 -0.26 2.86 8.91
N ILE A 19 -0.45 2.76 7.59
CA ILE A 19 -1.03 1.59 6.93
C ILE A 19 -0.13 0.35 7.06
N ILE A 20 1.19 0.55 7.15
CA ILE A 20 2.15 -0.53 7.13
C ILE A 20 2.35 -1.07 8.55
N VAL A 21 1.87 -2.29 8.77
CA VAL A 21 2.06 -3.01 10.04
C VAL A 21 3.20 -4.01 9.89
N SER A 22 4.16 -3.99 10.81
CA SER A 22 5.25 -4.97 10.87
C SER A 22 5.46 -5.50 12.28
N ALA A 23 5.94 -6.74 12.38
CA ALA A 23 6.28 -7.39 13.64
C ALA A 23 7.39 -8.45 13.42
N PRO A 24 8.21 -8.73 14.45
CA PRO A 24 9.26 -9.75 14.38
C PRO A 24 8.73 -11.19 14.36
N THR A 25 7.47 -11.42 14.77
CA THR A 25 6.84 -12.75 14.78
C THR A 25 5.48 -12.74 14.11
N ALA A 26 5.06 -13.91 13.58
CA ALA A 26 3.75 -14.07 12.96
C ALA A 26 2.59 -13.79 13.93
N HIS A 27 2.71 -14.24 15.18
CA HIS A 27 1.69 -14.02 16.20
C HIS A 27 1.50 -12.53 16.52
N GLU A 28 2.59 -11.79 16.69
CA GLU A 28 2.52 -10.35 16.92
C GLU A 28 2.01 -9.58 15.70
N LEU A 29 2.34 -10.05 14.48
CA LEU A 29 1.81 -9.45 13.26
C LEU A 29 0.29 -9.60 13.20
N LEU A 30 -0.22 -10.82 13.43
CA LEU A 30 -1.66 -11.09 13.45
C LEU A 30 -2.37 -10.23 14.49
N LYS A 31 -1.83 -10.15 15.72
CA LYS A 31 -2.39 -9.29 16.76
C LYS A 31 -2.42 -7.83 16.32
N LYS A 32 -1.35 -7.30 15.72
CA LYS A 32 -1.34 -5.91 15.24
C LYS A 32 -2.32 -5.67 14.09
N MET A 33 -2.50 -6.65 13.20
CA MET A 33 -3.48 -6.58 12.11
C MET A 33 -4.92 -6.57 12.62
N GLU A 34 -5.24 -7.37 13.64
CA GLU A 34 -6.57 -7.39 14.27
C GLU A 34 -6.92 -6.07 14.96
N HIS A 35 -5.94 -5.43 15.61
CA HIS A 35 -6.13 -4.14 16.29
C HIS A 35 -5.99 -2.93 15.35
N TYR A 36 -5.60 -3.14 14.10
CA TYR A 36 -5.39 -2.05 13.16
C TYR A 36 -6.73 -1.38 12.84
N THR A 37 -6.81 -0.08 13.11
CA THR A 37 -7.94 0.76 12.73
C THR A 37 -7.44 1.78 11.71
N ARG A 38 -8.14 1.89 10.57
CA ARG A 38 -7.82 2.92 9.59
C ARG A 38 -8.06 4.28 10.22
N SER A 39 -7.00 5.05 10.41
CA SER A 39 -7.08 6.46 10.83
C SER A 39 -7.55 7.39 9.69
N HIS A 40 -7.58 6.90 8.45
CA HIS A 40 -7.82 7.69 7.24
C HIS A 40 -9.15 7.29 6.59
N GLN A 41 -9.96 8.30 6.24
CA GLN A 41 -11.23 8.12 5.53
C GLN A 41 -11.08 7.97 4.01
N GLU A 42 -9.87 8.13 3.45
CA GLU A 42 -9.64 7.91 2.02
C GLU A 42 -9.78 6.41 1.69
N VAL A 43 -10.93 6.06 1.12
CA VAL A 43 -11.14 4.80 0.41
C VAL A 43 -10.53 5.00 -0.98
N ALA A 44 -9.53 4.20 -1.35
CA ALA A 44 -9.07 4.17 -2.73
C ALA A 44 -10.30 3.94 -3.63
N PRO A 45 -10.54 4.79 -4.66
CA PRO A 45 -11.69 4.63 -5.53
C PRO A 45 -11.74 3.20 -6.07
N ARG A 46 -12.92 2.61 -6.18
CA ARG A 46 -13.11 1.21 -6.64
C ARG A 46 -12.42 0.92 -7.99
N THR A 47 -12.15 1.95 -8.77
CA THR A 47 -11.51 1.95 -10.09
C THR A 47 -9.97 2.03 -10.06
N SER A 48 -9.32 2.21 -8.91
CA SER A 48 -7.85 2.42 -8.86
C SER A 48 -7.01 1.17 -9.21
N TRP A 49 -7.64 0.02 -9.43
CA TRP A 49 -6.98 -1.24 -9.83
C TRP A 49 -7.28 -1.65 -11.29
N GLU A 50 -7.97 -0.81 -12.07
CA GLU A 50 -8.13 -1.07 -13.51
C GLU A 50 -6.77 -0.94 -14.21
N MET A 51 -6.16 -2.09 -14.50
CA MET A 51 -4.82 -2.25 -15.11
C MET A 51 -4.75 -1.79 -16.58
N SER A 52 -5.69 -0.98 -17.07
CA SER A 52 -5.71 -0.50 -18.46
C SER A 52 -4.51 0.39 -18.81
N GLU A 53 -3.82 0.97 -17.81
CA GLU A 53 -2.66 1.84 -18.02
C GLU A 53 -1.30 1.21 -17.66
N LEU A 54 -1.24 -0.05 -17.22
CA LEU A 54 0.03 -0.69 -16.84
C LEU A 54 0.80 -1.35 -18.01
N GLY A 55 0.36 -1.18 -19.26
CA GLY A 55 1.14 -1.52 -20.46
C GLY A 55 1.49 -3.01 -20.69
N TYR A 56 1.17 -3.91 -19.76
CA TYR A 56 1.39 -5.35 -19.91
C TYR A 56 0.22 -6.00 -20.63
N GLY A 57 0.12 -5.79 -21.95
CA GLY A 57 -1.03 -6.32 -22.67
C GLY A 57 -1.12 -6.11 -24.18
N LYS A 58 0.00 -6.09 -24.93
CA LYS A 58 0.00 -6.48 -26.35
C LYS A 58 1.36 -7.05 -26.74
N ALA A 59 1.50 -8.37 -26.64
CA ALA A 59 2.38 -9.10 -27.56
C ALA A 59 1.54 -9.50 -28.77
N SER A 60 2.19 -9.42 -29.94
CA SER A 60 1.76 -9.77 -31.30
C SER A 60 0.60 -8.96 -31.91
N GLU A 61 0.97 -8.09 -32.85
CA GLU A 61 0.25 -7.98 -34.12
C GLU A 61 1.28 -7.69 -35.23
N SER A 62 1.56 -8.70 -36.06
CA SER A 62 2.18 -8.64 -37.38
C SER A 62 1.63 -9.81 -38.19
#